data_AF-A0A645IVS5-F1
#
_entry.id   AF-A0A645IVS5-F1
#
_cell.length_a   1.000
_cell.length_b   1.000
_cell.length_c   1.000
_cell.angle_alpha   90.00
_cell.angle_beta   90.00
_cell.angle_gamma   90.00
#
_symmetry.space_group_name_H-M   'P 1'
#
loop_
_entity.id
_entity.type
_entity.pdbx_description
1 polymer ?
#
loop_
_entity_poly.entity_id
_entity_poly.type
_entity_poly.pdbx_seq_one_letter_code
_entity_poly.pdbx_strand_id
1 'polypeptide(L)'
;MDGGRDGLDFYRKIIAGASEYLLPGGLLAFEIGIHQGDAVTQLCRDHGFGVTAVRKDYAGIERMIFATKEGSVYADSLMAIDK
;
A
#
# COMPACT_ATOMS: atom_id res chain seq x y z
N MET A 1 -2.74 -0.27 20.16
CA MET A 1 -1.48 -0.14 19.38
C MET A 1 -0.85 -1.49 19.05
N ASP A 2 -1.55 -2.63 19.23
CA ASP A 2 -0.90 -3.93 19.04
C ASP A 2 -1.16 -4.45 17.63
N GLY A 3 -0.46 -3.91 16.63
CA GLY A 3 -0.47 -4.44 15.26
C GLY A 3 0.20 -5.82 15.12
N GLY A 4 0.12 -6.67 16.14
CA GLY A 4 0.91 -7.90 16.22
C GLY A 4 2.34 -7.66 16.67
N ARG A 5 3.15 -8.73 16.65
CA ARG A 5 4.55 -8.71 17.12
C ARG A 5 5.45 -7.77 16.32
N ASP A 6 5.14 -7.54 15.05
CA ASP A 6 5.91 -6.70 14.13
C ASP A 6 5.14 -5.45 13.68
N GLY A 7 3.93 -5.23 14.21
CA GLY A 7 3.09 -4.11 13.84
C GLY A 7 2.40 -4.26 12.48
N LEU A 8 2.41 -5.45 11.85
CA LEU A 8 1.88 -5.65 10.49
C LEU A 8 0.56 -6.42 10.38
N ASP A 9 -0.03 -6.91 11.48
CA ASP A 9 -1.22 -7.77 11.43
C ASP A 9 -2.42 -7.12 10.72
N PHE A 10 -2.60 -5.80 10.88
CA PHE A 10 -3.66 -5.07 10.20
C PHE A 10 -3.47 -5.05 8.68
N TYR A 11 -2.25 -4.79 8.21
CA TYR A 11 -1.94 -4.79 6.77
C TYR A 11 -2.15 -6.19 6.19
N ARG A 12 -1.65 -7.24 6.87
CA ARG A 12 -1.85 -8.63 6.43
C ARG A 12 -3.34 -8.95 6.27
N LYS A 13 -4.15 -8.59 7.26
CA LYS A 13 -5.59 -8.88 7.25
C LYS A 13 -6.33 -8.14 6.15
N ILE A 14 -6.03 -6.87 5.92
CA ILE A 14 -6.71 -6.06 4.89
C ILE A 14 -6.28 -6.50 3.49
N ILE A 15 -4.97 -6.60 3.25
CA ILE A 15 -4.41 -6.92 1.93
C ILE A 15 -4.87 -8.30 1.46
N ALA A 16 -4.95 -9.29 2.36
CA ALA A 16 -5.36 -10.66 2.01
C ALA A 16 -6.76 -10.76 1.38
N GLY A 17 -7.70 -9.89 1.75
CA GLY A 17 -9.07 -9.88 1.20
C GLY A 17 -9.36 -8.72 0.25
N ALA A 18 -8.48 -7.72 0.18
CA ALA A 18 -8.75 -6.46 -0.52
C ALA A 18 -9.13 -6.63 -2.00
N SER A 19 -8.62 -7.67 -2.66
CA SER A 19 -8.88 -7.91 -4.08
C SER A 19 -10.35 -8.24 -4.34
N GLU A 20 -11.09 -8.81 -3.40
CA GLU A 20 -12.51 -9.12 -3.57
C GLU A 20 -13.41 -7.88 -3.46
N TYR A 21 -12.95 -6.86 -2.72
CA TYR A 21 -13.73 -5.65 -2.44
C TYR A 21 -13.41 -4.48 -3.38
N LEU A 22 -12.25 -4.50 -4.04
CA LEU A 22 -11.83 -3.43 -4.94
C LEU A 22 -12.41 -3.62 -6.34
N LEU A 23 -12.95 -2.56 -6.91
CA LEU A 23 -13.21 -2.48 -8.34
C LEU A 23 -11.90 -2.64 -9.14
N PRO A 24 -11.94 -2.99 -10.44
CA PRO A 24 -10.73 -3.13 -11.26
C PRO A 24 -9.79 -1.90 -11.23
N GLY A 25 -10.34 -0.69 -11.11
CA GLY A 25 -9.59 0.56 -10.94
C GLY A 25 -9.41 1.03 -9.50
N GLY A 26 -9.69 0.17 -8.51
CA GLY A 26 -9.64 0.51 -7.10
C GLY A 26 -8.22 0.72 -6.56
N LEU A 27 -8.11 1.48 -5.48
CA LEU A 27 -6.87 1.88 -4.82
C LEU A 27 -6.83 1.39 -3.38
N LEU A 28 -5.71 0.80 -2.98
CA LEU A 28 -5.30 0.68 -1.59
C LEU A 28 -4.42 1.87 -1.23
N ALA A 29 -4.73 2.51 -0.11
CA ALA A 29 -3.92 3.57 0.47
C ALA A 29 -3.76 3.30 1.97
N PHE A 30 -2.53 3.16 2.43
CA PHE A 30 -2.21 2.84 3.82
C PHE A 30 -1.32 3.91 4.42
N GLU A 31 -1.69 4.40 5.60
CA GLU A 31 -0.73 5.06 6.49
C GLU A 31 0.15 3.99 7.14
N ILE A 32 1.47 4.22 7.16
CA ILE A 32 2.47 3.26 7.65
C ILE A 32 3.35 3.84 8.76
N GLY A 33 3.73 3.01 9.73
CA GLY A 33 4.76 3.33 10.70
C GLY A 33 6.10 3.68 10.07
N ILE A 34 6.94 4.42 10.80
CA ILE A 34 8.33 4.67 10.38
C ILE A 34 9.03 3.32 10.17
N HIS A 35 9.76 3.17 9.07
CA HIS A 35 10.46 1.95 8.65
C HIS A 35 9.56 0.76 8.26
N GLN A 36 8.24 0.93 8.13
CA GLN A 36 7.34 -0.12 7.64
C GLN A 36 7.14 -0.10 6.11
N GLY A 37 7.72 0.87 5.40
CA GLY A 37 7.62 1.08 3.95
C GLY A 37 7.86 -0.17 3.12
N ASP A 38 9.05 -0.75 3.27
CA ASP A 38 9.45 -1.94 2.52
C ASP A 38 8.58 -3.16 2.86
N ALA A 39 8.29 -3.38 4.14
CA ALA A 39 7.53 -4.54 4.59
C ALA A 39 6.08 -4.53 4.06
N VAL A 40 5.40 -3.38 4.13
CA VAL A 40 4.03 -3.26 3.62
C VAL A 40 4.01 -3.24 2.10
N THR A 41 5.03 -2.68 1.44
CA THR A 41 5.21 -2.77 -0.02
C THR A 41 5.31 -4.24 -0.47
N GLN A 42 6.11 -5.05 0.23
CA GLN A 42 6.25 -6.46 -0.09
C GLN A 42 4.94 -7.22 0.16
N LEU A 43 4.23 -6.94 1.26
CA LEU A 43 2.92 -7.54 1.52
C LEU A 43 1.91 -7.28 0.38
N CYS A 44 1.86 -6.05 -0.15
CA CYS A 44 1.02 -5.75 -1.31
C CYS A 44 1.40 -6.60 -2.53
N ARG A 45 2.69 -6.67 -2.86
CA ARG A 45 3.19 -7.44 -4.02
C ARG A 45 2.90 -8.94 -3.90
N ASP A 46 3.11 -9.50 -2.71
CA ASP A 46 2.86 -10.91 -2.44
C ASP A 46 1.37 -11.30 -2.61
N HIS A 47 0.46 -10.32 -2.58
CA HIS A 47 -0.98 -10.52 -2.77
C HIS A 47 -1.50 -10.00 -4.12
N GLY A 48 -0.60 -9.79 -5.10
CA GLY A 48 -0.99 -9.42 -6.46
C GLY A 48 -1.36 -7.95 -6.66
N PHE A 49 -0.93 -7.08 -5.75
CA PHE A 49 -1.05 -5.63 -5.92
C PHE A 49 0.26 -5.02 -6.43
N GLY A 50 0.15 -4.16 -7.44
CA GLY A 50 1.23 -3.29 -7.88
C GLY A 50 1.32 -2.07 -6.96
N VAL A 51 2.44 -1.89 -6.27
CA VAL A 51 2.69 -0.66 -5.48
C VAL A 51 3.04 0.47 -6.44
N THR A 52 2.18 1.49 -6.48
CA THR A 52 2.29 2.61 -7.40
C THR A 52 3.07 3.77 -6.81
N ALA A 53 3.05 3.96 -5.48
CA ALA A 53 3.81 5.03 -4.84
C ALA A 53 4.06 4.76 -3.34
N VAL A 54 5.21 5.24 -2.86
CA VAL A 54 5.51 5.46 -1.44
C VAL A 54 5.76 6.95 -1.24
N ARG A 55 5.01 7.58 -0.34
CA ARG A 55 5.06 9.03 -0.13
C ARG A 55 5.52 9.38 1.27
N LYS A 56 6.33 10.44 1.30
CA LYS A 56 6.85 11.03 2.51
C LYS A 56 5.92 12.13 3.01
N ASP A 57 5.88 12.32 4.32
CA ASP A 57 5.27 13.50 4.92
C ASP A 57 6.18 14.74 4.75
N TYR A 58 5.75 15.87 5.32
CA TYR A 58 6.54 17.12 5.30
C TYR A 58 7.86 17.05 6.07
N ALA A 59 8.06 16.04 6.91
CA ALA A 59 9.31 15.78 7.61
C ALA A 59 10.25 14.85 6.81
N GLY A 60 9.84 14.41 5.61
CA GLY A 60 10.62 13.52 4.77
C GLY A 60 10.56 12.05 5.19
N ILE A 61 9.58 11.67 6.02
CA ILE A 61 9.40 10.32 6.55
C ILE A 61 8.36 9.60 5.70
N GLU A 62 8.67 8.39 5.24
CA GLU A 62 7.70 7.54 4.53
C GLU A 62 6.47 7.29 5.39
N ARG A 63 5.30 7.67 4.86
CA ARG A 63 4.07 7.63 5.63
C ARG A 63 2.89 7.05 4.89
N MET A 64 2.90 7.07 3.56
CA MET A 64 1.79 6.55 2.77
C MET A 64 2.27 5.56 1.70
N ILE A 65 1.58 4.43 1.58
CA ILE A 65 1.73 3.50 0.46
C ILE A 65 0.45 3.49 -0.36
N PHE A 66 0.61 3.52 -1.68
CA PHE A 66 -0.46 3.40 -2.65
C PHE A 66 -0.25 2.16 -3.51
N ALA A 67 -1.28 1.33 -3.66
CA ALA A 67 -1.22 0.11 -4.46
C ALA A 67 -2.53 -0.16 -5.19
N THR A 68 -2.45 -0.78 -6.36
CA THR A 68 -3.62 -1.14 -7.17
C THR A 68 -3.55 -2.60 -7.57
N LYS A 69 -4.69 -3.17 -8.00
CA LYS A 69 -4.67 -4.45 -8.69
C LYS A 69 -3.78 -4.35 -9.93
N GLU A 70 -3.03 -5.41 -10.19
CA GLU A 70 -2.28 -5.52 -11.45
C GLU A 70 -3.23 -5.34 -12.65
N GLY A 71 -2.80 -4.54 -13.64
CA GLY A 71 -3.62 -4.19 -14.80
C GLY A 71 -4.65 -3.06 -14.57
N SER A 72 -4.65 -2.39 -13.42
CA SER A 72 -5.47 -1.18 -13.23
C SER A 72 -5.11 -0.10 -14.25
N VAL A 73 -6.13 0.45 -14.94
CA VAL A 73 -5.98 1.56 -15.90
C VAL A 73 -5.46 2.85 -15.27
N TYR A 74 -5.50 2.94 -13.94
CA TYR A 74 -4.98 4.09 -13.20
C TYR A 74 -3.57 3.89 -12.68
N ALA A 75 -2.96 2.71 -12.84
CA ALA A 75 -1.63 2.43 -12.30
C ALA A 75 -0.59 3.48 -12.73
N ASP A 76 -0.53 3.81 -14.02
CA ASP A 76 0.40 4.80 -14.55
C ASP A 76 0.14 6.22 -14.01
N SER A 77 -1.13 6.63 -13.97
CA SER A 77 -1.54 7.93 -13.42
C SER A 77 -1.24 8.05 -11.93
N LEU A 78 -1.33 6.95 -11.18
CA LEU A 78 -1.05 6.89 -9.75
C LEU A 78 0.47 6.83 -9.47
N MET A 79 1.24 6.16 -10.33
CA MET A 79 2.71 6.22 -10.30
C MET A 79 3.22 7.64 -10.53
N ALA A 80 2.50 8.42 -11.34
CA ALA A 80 2.78 9.83 -11.62
C ALA A 80 2.31 10.80 -10.53
N ILE A 81 1.74 10.34 -9.39
CA ILE A 81 1.41 11.22 -8.24
C ILE A 81 2.71 11.63 -7.55
N ASP A 82 3.66 12.24 -8.24
CA ASP A 82 4.88 12.78 -7.65
C ASP A 82 4.63 14.26 -7.37
N LYS A 83 4.27 14.56 -6.12
CA LYS A 83 4.32 15.89 -5.53
C LYS A 83 4.31 15.82 -4.02
#